data_AF-A0A232FGZ4-F1
#
_entry.id   AF-A0A232FGZ4-F1
#
_cell.length_a   1.000
_cell.length_b   1.000
_cell.length_c   1.000
_cell.angle_alpha   90.00
_cell.angle_beta   90.00
_cell.angle_gamma   90.00
#
_symmetry.space_group_name_H-M   'P 1'
#
loop_
_entity.id
_entity.type
_entity.pdbx_description
1 polymer ?
#
loop_
_entity_poly.entity_id
_entity_poly.type
_entity_poly.pdbx_seq_one_letter_code
_entity_poly.pdbx_strand_id
1 'polypeptide(L)' 'MNIIIANTDDHTKKGTHWIAINIDSNGYGTYFDSYGLPPMSQHHLKRLKRNCKRYQWNKKKLQRFDSQSLTHSFNSIL' A
#
# COMPACT_ATOMS: atom_id res chain seq x y z
N MET A 1 7.49 11.24 9.54
CA MET A 1 6.71 10.07 9.08
C MET A 1 6.02 10.49 7.80
N ASN A 2 6.14 9.71 6.72
CA ASN A 2 5.61 10.07 5.40
C ASN A 2 4.65 8.96 4.91
N ILE A 3 3.40 9.33 4.61
CA ILE A 3 2.37 8.41 4.13
C ILE A 3 1.99 8.80 2.71
N ILE A 4 2.03 7.81 1.82
CA ILE A 4 1.68 7.94 0.41
C ILE A 4 0.53 6.99 0.13
N ILE A 5 -0.61 7.52 -0.32
CA ILE A 5 -1.72 6.72 -0.81
C ILE A 5 -1.62 6.69 -2.34
N ALA A 6 -1.63 5.49 -2.92
CA ALA A 6 -1.50 5.32 -4.36
C ALA A 6 -2.52 4.32 -4.88
N ASN A 7 -2.96 4.53 -6.12
CA ASN A 7 -3.73 3.53 -6.84
C ASN A 7 -2.78 2.51 -7.48
N THR A 8 -3.17 1.23 -7.54
CA THR A 8 -2.39 0.21 -8.26
C THR A 8 -2.61 0.25 -9.77
N ASP A 9 -3.70 0.85 -10.22
CA ASP A 9 -3.88 1.13 -11.64
C ASP A 9 -3.01 2.29 -12.09
N ASP A 10 -2.62 2.26 -13.37
CA ASP A 10 -2.05 3.43 -14.03
C ASP A 10 -3.02 4.62 -13.94
N HIS A 11 -2.45 5.83 -13.89
CA HIS A 11 -3.18 7.09 -13.81
C HIS A 11 -4.19 7.32 -14.96
N THR A 12 -4.11 6.53 -16.03
CA THR A 12 -5.03 6.56 -17.19
C THR A 12 -6.24 5.66 -17.03
N LYS A 13 -6.30 4.85 -15.97
CA LYS A 13 -7.37 3.89 -15.70
C LYS A 13 -8.26 4.39 -14.56
N LYS A 14 -9.43 3.76 -14.41
CA LYS A 14 -10.50 4.19 -13.48
C LYS A 14 -10.10 4.14 -11.99
N GLY A 15 -8.98 3.55 -11.64
CA GLY A 15 -8.51 3.46 -10.26
C GLY A 15 -9.28 2.43 -9.45
N THR A 16 -8.95 1.15 -9.64
CA THR A 16 -9.72 0.02 -9.10
C THR A 16 -9.27 -0.47 -7.73
N HIS A 17 -8.03 -0.19 -7.32
CA HIS A 17 -7.49 -0.69 -6.06
C HIS A 17 -6.47 0.29 -5.45
N TRP A 18 -6.56 0.48 -4.14
CA TRP A 18 -5.79 1.49 -3.41
C TRP A 18 -4.86 0.83 -2.40
N ILE A 19 -3.63 1.35 -2.31
CA ILE A 19 -2.60 0.90 -1.38
C ILE A 19 -2.02 2.08 -0.60
N ALA A 20 -1.34 1.79 0.50
CA ALA A 20 -0.58 2.79 1.23
C ALA A 20 0.91 2.41 1.30
N ILE A 21 1.78 3.41 1.26
CA ILE A 21 3.20 3.30 1.60
C ILE A 21 3.47 4.25 2.75
N ASN A 22 3.83 3.71 3.91
CA ASN A 22 4.28 4.48 5.06
C ASN A 22 5.80 4.34 5.21
N ILE A 23 6.50 5.43 5.43
CA ILE A 23 7.94 5.45 5.71
C ILE A 23 8.16 6.15 7.05
N ASP A 24 8.72 5.41 8.01
CA ASP A 24 9.02 5.94 9.34
C ASP A 24 10.27 6.84 9.34
N SER A 25 10.55 7.48 10.47
CA SER A 25 11.72 8.37 10.63
C SER A 25 13.06 7.65 10.51
N ASN A 26 13.09 6.33 10.71
CA ASN A 26 14.29 5.50 10.60
C ASN A 26 14.54 5.02 9.16
N GLY A 27 13.57 5.25 8.25
CA GLY A 27 13.60 4.84 6.85
C GLY A 27 13.07 3.43 6.62
N TYR A 28 12.29 2.86 7.55
CA TYR A 28 11.59 1.60 7.35
C TYR A 28 10.24 1.84 6.67
N GLY A 29 10.05 1.17 5.53
CA GLY A 29 8.84 1.24 4.74
C GLY A 29 7.84 0.13 5.04
N THR A 30 6.56 0.46 5.10
CA THR A 30 5.46 -0.51 5.08
C THR A 30 4.61 -0.28 3.85
N TYR A 31 4.51 -1.29 2.99
CA TYR A 31 3.51 -1.36 1.92
C TYR A 31 2.26 -2.04 2.47
N PHE A 32 1.14 -1.32 2.46
CA PHE A 32 -0.14 -1.85 2.89
C PHE A 32 -1.04 -2.10 1.68
N ASP A 33 -1.52 -3.34 1.59
CA ASP A 33 -2.56 -3.78 0.68
C ASP A 33 -3.64 -4.49 1.50
N SER A 34 -4.89 -4.07 1.39
CA SER A 34 -6.00 -4.65 2.16
C SER A 34 -6.22 -6.15 1.90
N TYR A 35 -5.74 -6.68 0.77
CA TYR A 35 -5.74 -8.10 0.44
C TYR A 35 -4.55 -8.88 1.03
N GLY A 36 -3.57 -8.20 1.63
CA GLY A 36 -2.36 -8.82 2.18
C GLY A 36 -1.34 -9.22 1.12
N LEU A 37 -1.40 -8.58 -0.05
CA LEU A 37 -0.55 -8.90 -1.19
C LEU A 37 0.76 -8.11 -1.18
N PRO A 38 1.87 -8.69 -1.67
CA PRO A 38 3.10 -7.93 -1.90
C PRO A 38 2.92 -6.88 -3.00
N PRO A 39 3.83 -5.89 -3.11
CA PRO A 39 3.79 -4.91 -4.20
C PRO A 39 3.98 -5.58 -5.56
N MET A 40 2.89 -5.76 -6.30
CA MET A 40 2.88 -6.33 -7.66
C MET A 40 3.31 -5.32 -8.73
N SER A 41 3.07 -4.03 -8.49
CA SER A 41 3.48 -2.95 -9.39
C SER A 41 4.98 -2.68 -9.28
N GLN A 42 5.70 -2.72 -10.41
CA GLN A 42 7.11 -2.33 -10.46
C GLN A 42 7.33 -0.88 -10.02
N HIS A 43 6.35 0.01 -10.24
CA HIS A 43 6.46 1.41 -9.84
C HIS A 43 6.47 1.55 -8.31
N HIS A 44 5.59 0.81 -7.63
CA HIS A 44 5.53 0.77 -6.17
C HIS A 44 6.81 0.15 -5.59
N LEU A 45 7.29 -0.94 -6.18
CA LEU A 45 8.53 -1.58 -5.76
C LEU A 45 9.74 -0.65 -5.91
N LYS A 46 9.86 0.07 -7.05
CA LYS A 46 10.90 1.07 -7.28
C LYS A 46 10.83 2.21 -6.26
N ARG A 47 9.62 2.66 -5.91
CA ARG A 47 9.44 3.71 -4.89
C ARG A 47 9.89 3.24 -3.51
N LEU A 48 9.55 2.03 -3.09
CA LEU A 48 10.05 1.45 -1.83
C LEU A 48 11.57 1.34 -1.82
N LYS A 49 12.18 0.79 -2.88
CA LYS A 49 13.64 0.64 -2.98
C LYS A 49 14.41 1.97 -2.94
N ARG A 50 13.83 3.05 -3.49
CA ARG A 50 14.46 4.38 -3.52
C ARG A 50 14.34 5.15 -2.22
N ASN A 51 13.24 4.96 -1.48
CA ASN A 51 12.92 5.82 -0.33
C ASN A 51 13.07 5.12 1.02
N CYS A 52 13.27 3.80 1.04
CA CYS A 52 13.36 3.02 2.28
C CYS A 52 14.72 2.31 2.37
N LYS A 53 15.30 2.28 3.58
CA LYS A 53 16.48 1.46 3.89
C LYS A 53 16.12 -0.03 3.89
N ARG A 54 14.93 -0.35 4.42
CA ARG A 54 14.31 -1.67 4.46
C ARG A 54 12.79 -1.50 4.33
N TYR A 55 12.10 -2.50 3.80
CA TYR A 55 10.64 -2.45 3.71
C TYR A 55 9.99 -3.82 3.88
N GLN A 56 8.72 -3.81 4.28
CA GLN A 56 7.87 -4.98 4.43
C GLN A 56 6.45 -4.72 3.90
N TRP A 57 5.62 -5.75 3.87
CA TRP A 57 4.20 -5.64 3.55
C TRP A 57 3.35 -6.43 4.55
N ASN A 58 2.09 -6.04 4.72
CA ASN A 58 1.15 -6.82 5.53
C ASN A 58 0.79 -8.12 4.81
N LYS A 59 0.81 -9.25 5.54
CA LYS A 59 0.36 -10.55 5.02
C LYS A 59 -1.08 -10.88 5.42
N LYS A 60 -1.60 -10.18 6.42
CA LYS A 60 -2.97 -10.36 6.88
C LYS A 60 -3.92 -9.69 5.89
N LYS A 61 -4.84 -10.48 5.34
CA LYS A 61 -5.97 -10.02 4.54
C LYS A 61 -7.04 -9.43 5.44
N LEU A 62 -7.43 -8.19 5.18
CA LEU A 62 -8.45 -7.46 5.94
C LEU A 62 -9.72 -7.21 5.13
N GLN A 63 -9.61 -7.09 3.81
CA GLN A 63 -10.76 -6.92 2.90
C GLN A 63 -11.13 -8.27 2.25
N ARG A 64 -12.44 -8.56 2.16
CA ARG A 64 -12.94 -9.72 1.40
C ARG A 64 -12.94 -9.39 -0.09
N PHE A 65 -12.90 -10.42 -0.96
CA PHE A 65 -12.89 -10.19 -2.42
C PHE A 65 -14.20 -9.61 -2.96
N ASP A 66 -15.27 -9.62 -2.17
CA ASP A 66 -16.64 -9.18 -2.53
C ASP A 66 -16.99 -7.77 -2.05
N SER A 67 -16.23 -7.17 -1.13
CA SER A 67 -16.56 -5.86 -0.56
C SER A 67 -15.74 -4.75 -1.20
N GLN A 68 -16.39 -3.70 -1.73
CA GLN A 68 -15.74 -2.48 -2.24
C GLN A 68 -15.38 -1.48 -1.12
N SER A 69 -15.58 -1.83 0.15
CA SER A 69 -15.49 -0.90 1.27
C SER A 69 -14.06 -0.78 1.82
N LEU A 70 -13.19 -0.08 1.09
CA LEU A 70 -11.83 0.30 1.53
C LEU A 70 -11.83 1.22 2.77
N THR A 71 -12.92 1.95 3.01
CA THR A 71 -13.03 2.98 4.05
C THR A 71 -12.80 2.47 5.47
N HIS A 72 -13.18 1.22 5.78
CA HIS A 72 -12.99 0.67 7.13
C HIS A 72 -11.55 0.19 7.40
N SER A 73 -10.80 -0.20 6.37
CA SER A 73 -9.43 -0.72 6.53
C SER A 73 -8.39 0.38 6.73
N PHE A 74 -8.63 1.60 6.22
CA PHE A 74 -7.70 2.71 6.42
C PHE A 74 -7.73 3.28 7.85
N ASN A 75 -8.89 3.26 8.52
CA ASN A 75 -9.02 3.67 9.92
C ASN A 75 -8.29 2.73 10.91
N SER A 76 -7.79 1.58 10.46
CA SER A 76 -6.97 0.68 11.28
C SER A 76 -5.45 0.93 11.13
N ILE A 77 -5.06 1.89 10.28
CA ILE A 77 -3.65 2.20 9.94
C ILE A 77 -3.26 3.59 10.46
N LEU A 78 -4.23 4.48 10.65
CA LEU A 78 -4.07 5.75 11.37
C LEU A 78 -4.30 5.51 12.87
#